data_AF-A0A919TWQ9-F1
#
_entry.id   AF-A0A919TWQ9-F1
#
_cell.length_a   1.000
_cell.length_b   1.000
_cell.length_c   1.000
_cell.angle_alpha   90.00
_cell.angle_beta   90.00
_cell.angle_gamma   90.00
#
_symmetry.space_group_name_H-M   'P 1'
#
loop_
_entity.id
_entity.type
_entity.pdbx_description
1 polymer ?
#
loop_
_entity_poly.entity_id
_entity_poly.type
_entity_poly.pdbx_seq_one_letter_code
_entity_poly.pdbx_strand_id
1 'polypeptide(L)'
;MSAKLYAHGKLRRLRREHGLTQADLARRLDISTSYLNQIENNQRTLTAPVLLGLAEVLGVDPEFFADTDVERLGADVRAALADEASGVTVDPVEAIDLVRDHPAAARALVALHQRYRDAAARVAALAGPAGLPPGMGEQHDTVRDFFYENYNHFDALDTAAEHLAAELRLTPGRAAETLGAYLLRQFGIRVADLAPGSGETRRFDPQTRVLSLSANYTDGQRAFQLATQLGFLAHGELISELAAGAGESAELARIGLGSYYAGALLMPYGDFHATAEQLRYDVELLAGRYGVSFEAACHRLSTMQRPTRRGVPFSFLRVDRAGNISKRQSATDFHFSRLGGTCPLWIIYEAFSSPGRILTQVAEMPDGKRYFWLARTIEHGGRGHHSPRSTFAVALGCELRHAHRLVYSDGLALDDPRAATPIGLGCRICERRDCAQRARPPAAGRLVVDENRHTVIPYAVDQR
;
A
#
# COMPACT_ATOMS: atom_id res chain seq x y z
N MET A 1 5.58 -10.18 -31.17
CA MET A 1 5.83 -8.88 -31.84
C MET A 1 6.86 -8.13 -31.00
N SER A 2 8.00 -7.74 -31.58
CA SER A 2 9.07 -7.04 -30.85
C SER A 2 8.56 -5.67 -30.39
N ALA A 3 8.41 -5.47 -29.08
CA ALA A 3 8.05 -4.19 -28.50
C ALA A 3 9.12 -3.15 -28.90
N LYS A 4 8.70 -2.03 -29.48
CA LYS A 4 9.59 -0.92 -29.84
C LYS A 4 10.00 -0.20 -28.56
N LEU A 5 11.26 -0.34 -28.15
CA LEU A 5 11.80 0.25 -26.93
C LEU A 5 12.31 1.68 -27.20
N TYR A 6 11.76 2.67 -26.47
CA TYR A 6 12.12 4.07 -26.59
C TYR A 6 12.65 4.57 -25.24
N ALA A 7 13.97 4.66 -25.07
CA ALA A 7 14.60 5.03 -23.80
C ALA A 7 15.50 6.29 -23.88
N HIS A 8 15.18 7.19 -24.82
CA HIS A 8 15.98 8.34 -25.22
C HIS A 8 16.32 9.32 -24.07
N GLY A 9 15.35 9.63 -23.20
CA GLY A 9 15.53 10.55 -22.07
C GLY A 9 16.38 9.95 -20.94
N LYS A 10 16.19 8.66 -20.63
CA LYS A 10 16.97 7.92 -19.61
C LYS A 10 18.41 7.76 -20.06
N LEU A 11 18.64 7.38 -21.32
CA LEU A 11 19.96 7.23 -21.91
C LEU A 11 20.77 8.53 -21.84
N ARG A 12 20.17 9.66 -22.27
CA ARG A 12 20.84 10.96 -22.24
C ARG A 12 21.22 11.41 -20.84
N ARG A 13 20.38 11.11 -19.83
CA ARG A 13 20.67 11.42 -18.42
C ARG A 13 21.80 10.55 -17.88
N LEU A 14 21.69 9.22 -18.07
CA LEU A 14 22.66 8.25 -17.57
C LEU A 14 24.05 8.47 -18.19
N ARG A 15 24.12 8.78 -19.49
CA ARG A 15 25.38 9.16 -20.15
C ARG A 15 26.04 10.37 -19.48
N ARG A 16 25.27 11.39 -19.12
CA ARG A 16 25.77 12.61 -18.45
C ARG A 16 26.21 12.33 -17.02
N GLU A 17 25.48 11.50 -16.28
CA GLU A 17 25.86 11.06 -14.93
C GLU A 17 27.20 10.31 -14.92
N HIS A 18 27.49 9.53 -15.97
CA HIS A 18 28.78 8.87 -16.18
C HIS A 18 29.85 9.78 -16.81
N GLY A 19 29.58 11.07 -17.03
CA GLY A 19 30.53 12.04 -17.59
C GLY A 19 30.94 11.77 -19.05
N LEU A 20 30.15 11.01 -19.81
CA LEU A 20 30.51 10.60 -21.18
C LEU A 20 29.96 11.58 -22.24
N THR A 21 30.75 11.87 -23.27
CA THR A 21 30.23 12.54 -24.47
C THR A 21 29.46 11.56 -25.36
N GLN A 22 28.63 12.06 -26.29
CA GLN A 22 27.97 11.18 -27.27
C GLN A 22 29.00 10.41 -28.11
N ALA A 23 30.12 11.03 -28.47
CA ALA A 23 31.18 10.37 -29.21
C ALA A 23 31.84 9.25 -28.40
N ASP A 24 32.02 9.42 -27.08
CA ASP A 24 32.62 8.40 -26.23
C ASP A 24 31.71 7.20 -26.01
N LEU A 25 30.42 7.44 -25.78
CA LEU A 25 29.46 6.35 -25.64
C LEU A 25 29.26 5.60 -26.96
N ALA A 26 29.20 6.31 -28.09
CA ALA A 26 29.08 5.69 -29.40
C ALA A 26 30.28 4.78 -29.72
N ARG A 27 31.50 5.22 -29.37
CA ARG A 27 32.73 4.43 -29.52
C ARG A 27 32.73 3.18 -28.64
N ARG A 28 32.23 3.25 -27.40
CA ARG A 28 32.13 2.10 -26.49
C ARG A 28 31.08 1.07 -26.93
N LEU A 29 30.08 1.50 -27.68
CA LEU A 29 28.99 0.65 -28.18
C LEU A 29 29.22 0.17 -29.62
N ASP A 30 30.37 0.51 -30.22
CA ASP A 30 30.69 0.23 -31.63
C ASP A 30 29.60 0.69 -32.62
N ILE A 31 29.07 1.90 -32.39
CA ILE A 31 28.08 2.54 -33.27
C ILE A 31 28.53 3.95 -33.68
N SER A 32 27.91 4.51 -34.72
CA SER A 32 28.20 5.89 -35.12
C SER A 32 27.60 6.90 -34.12
N THR A 33 28.30 8.02 -33.90
CA THR A 33 27.81 9.14 -33.08
C THR A 33 26.48 9.69 -33.60
N SER A 34 26.28 9.67 -34.93
CA SER A 34 25.02 10.06 -35.55
C SER A 34 23.88 9.10 -35.18
N TYR A 35 24.14 7.79 -35.15
CA TYR A 35 23.15 6.79 -34.75
C TYR A 35 22.81 6.92 -33.25
N LEU A 36 23.79 7.14 -32.38
CA LEU A 36 23.53 7.44 -30.97
C LEU A 36 22.72 8.72 -30.79
N ASN A 37 23.02 9.77 -31.56
CA ASN A 37 22.26 11.03 -31.52
C ASN A 37 20.80 10.86 -31.98
N GLN A 38 20.56 10.00 -32.97
CA GLN A 38 19.20 9.65 -33.38
C GLN A 38 18.45 8.88 -32.30
N ILE A 39 19.13 8.00 -31.56
CA ILE A 39 18.55 7.28 -30.41
C ILE A 39 18.25 8.27 -29.26
N GLU A 40 19.15 9.19 -28.91
CA GLU A 40 18.95 10.16 -27.83
C GLU A 40 17.88 11.22 -28.12
N ASN A 41 17.57 11.48 -29.40
CA ASN A 41 16.55 12.44 -29.83
C ASN A 41 15.26 11.78 -30.35
N ASN A 42 15.03 10.51 -30.00
CA ASN A 42 13.79 9.79 -30.33
C ASN A 42 13.54 9.60 -31.85
N GLN A 43 14.58 9.65 -32.67
CA GLN A 43 14.51 9.46 -34.12
C GLN A 43 14.74 7.99 -34.54
N ARG A 44 15.30 7.16 -33.64
CA ARG A 44 15.45 5.71 -33.81
C ARG A 44 15.22 4.94 -32.51
N THR A 45 14.60 3.77 -32.62
CA THR A 45 14.39 2.83 -31.52
C THR A 45 15.66 2.09 -31.14
N LEU A 46 15.76 1.66 -29.87
CA LEU A 46 16.84 0.79 -29.41
C LEU A 46 16.65 -0.63 -29.96
N THR A 47 17.69 -1.15 -30.62
CA THR A 47 17.75 -2.57 -31.01
C THR A 47 18.29 -3.40 -29.83
N ALA A 48 17.94 -4.68 -29.77
CA ALA A 48 18.38 -5.57 -28.69
C ALA A 48 19.91 -5.60 -28.49
N PRO A 49 20.76 -5.60 -29.55
CA PRO A 49 22.21 -5.55 -29.37
C PRO A 49 22.69 -4.24 -28.73
N VAL A 50 22.10 -3.10 -29.12
CA VAL A 50 22.47 -1.78 -28.57
C VAL A 50 22.01 -1.65 -27.13
N LEU A 51 20.83 -2.20 -26.79
CA LEU A 51 20.33 -2.24 -25.41
C LEU A 51 21.26 -3.02 -24.48
N LEU A 52 21.70 -4.21 -24.90
CA LEU A 52 22.62 -5.04 -24.10
C LEU A 52 23.98 -4.34 -23.93
N GLY A 53 24.51 -3.74 -25.00
CA GLY A 53 25.74 -2.95 -24.89
C GLY A 53 25.59 -1.73 -23.97
N LEU A 54 24.42 -1.08 -23.98
CA LEU A 54 24.14 0.04 -23.08
C LEU A 54 24.05 -0.38 -21.61
N ALA A 55 23.37 -1.50 -21.35
CA ALA A 55 23.27 -2.10 -20.02
C ALA A 55 24.66 -2.42 -19.46
N GLU A 56 25.53 -3.02 -20.27
CA GLU A 56 26.90 -3.36 -19.90
C GLU A 56 27.78 -2.12 -19.66
N VAL A 57 27.78 -1.15 -20.60
CA VAL A 57 28.65 0.04 -20.53
C VAL A 57 28.24 1.00 -19.41
N LEU A 58 26.94 1.07 -19.08
CA LEU A 58 26.39 1.98 -18.07
C LEU A 58 26.07 1.28 -16.74
N GLY A 59 26.29 -0.04 -16.65
CA GLY A 59 26.12 -0.80 -15.40
C GLY A 59 24.68 -0.87 -14.90
N VAL A 60 23.70 -0.93 -15.81
CA VAL A 60 22.26 -1.00 -15.48
C VAL A 60 21.64 -2.27 -16.05
N ASP A 61 20.63 -2.82 -15.37
CA ASP A 61 19.87 -3.95 -15.86
C ASP A 61 19.15 -3.60 -17.19
N PRO A 62 19.08 -4.47 -18.21
CA PRO A 62 18.27 -4.22 -19.42
C PRO A 62 16.81 -3.82 -19.12
N GLU A 63 16.23 -4.31 -18.02
CA GLU A 63 14.89 -3.94 -17.54
C GLU A 63 14.81 -2.49 -17.03
N PHE A 64 15.92 -1.83 -16.71
CA PHE A 64 15.96 -0.40 -16.37
C PHE A 64 15.44 0.49 -17.51
N PHE A 65 15.68 0.06 -18.75
CA PHE A 65 15.16 0.69 -19.96
C PHE A 65 13.76 0.18 -20.34
N ALA A 66 13.22 -0.81 -19.64
CA ALA A 66 11.83 -1.24 -19.80
C ALA A 66 10.86 -0.24 -19.14
N ASP A 67 9.68 -0.11 -19.75
CA ASP A 67 8.76 1.03 -19.65
C ASP A 67 7.85 1.02 -18.40
N THR A 68 8.26 0.47 -17.25
CA THR A 68 7.38 0.31 -16.07
C THR A 68 6.88 1.65 -15.50
N ASP A 69 7.68 2.72 -15.57
CA ASP A 69 7.26 4.06 -15.14
C ASP A 69 6.35 4.77 -16.15
N VAL A 70 6.48 4.47 -17.45
CA VAL A 70 5.66 5.06 -18.53
C VAL A 70 4.32 4.36 -18.62
N GLU A 71 4.28 3.04 -18.43
CA GLU A 71 3.02 2.30 -18.35
C GLU A 71 2.18 2.73 -17.15
N ARG A 72 2.82 2.91 -15.98
CA ARG A 72 2.16 3.39 -14.75
C ARG A 72 1.65 4.82 -14.92
N LEU A 73 2.54 5.76 -15.28
CA LEU A 73 2.15 7.16 -15.45
C LEU A 73 1.14 7.33 -16.60
N GLY A 74 1.23 6.49 -17.64
CA GLY A 74 0.26 6.43 -18.74
C GLY A 74 -1.11 5.93 -18.29
N ALA A 75 -1.17 4.92 -17.43
CA ALA A 75 -2.43 4.47 -16.83
C ALA A 75 -3.04 5.55 -15.94
N ASP A 76 -2.23 6.28 -15.18
CA ASP A 76 -2.70 7.36 -14.29
C ASP A 76 -3.18 8.58 -15.08
N VAL A 77 -2.48 8.96 -16.16
CA VAL A 77 -2.91 10.02 -17.07
C VAL A 77 -4.22 9.63 -17.77
N ARG A 78 -4.34 8.39 -18.27
CA ARG A 78 -5.60 7.92 -18.86
C ARG A 78 -6.76 7.94 -17.87
N ALA A 79 -6.53 7.51 -16.63
CA ALA A 79 -7.55 7.56 -15.59
C ALA A 79 -7.95 9.01 -15.27
N ALA A 80 -6.99 9.93 -15.16
CA ALA A 80 -7.25 11.34 -14.89
C ALA A 80 -8.03 12.02 -16.03
N LEU A 81 -7.76 11.64 -17.28
CA LEU A 81 -8.41 12.18 -18.48
C LEU A 81 -9.77 11.51 -18.78
N ALA A 82 -10.00 10.29 -18.28
CA ALA A 82 -11.28 9.61 -18.43
C ALA A 82 -12.37 10.13 -17.47
N ASP A 83 -11.99 10.89 -16.44
CA ASP A 83 -12.94 11.52 -15.50
C ASP A 83 -13.80 12.56 -16.23
N GLU A 84 -15.13 12.53 -16.02
CA GLU A 84 -16.08 13.48 -16.63
C GLU A 84 -15.73 14.95 -16.34
N ALA A 85 -15.04 15.23 -15.23
CA ALA A 85 -14.56 16.57 -14.87
C ALA A 85 -13.51 17.14 -15.84
N SER A 86 -12.85 16.30 -16.63
CA SER A 86 -11.91 16.73 -17.67
C SER A 86 -12.61 17.46 -18.82
N GLY A 87 -13.89 17.15 -19.06
CA GLY A 87 -14.70 17.74 -20.14
C GLY A 87 -14.23 17.42 -21.57
N VAL A 88 -13.21 16.58 -21.75
CA VAL A 88 -12.61 16.26 -23.05
C VAL A 88 -12.26 14.77 -23.11
N THR A 89 -12.62 14.11 -24.21
CA THR A 89 -12.21 12.72 -24.47
C THR A 89 -10.83 12.72 -25.13
N VAL A 90 -9.84 12.09 -24.49
CA VAL A 90 -8.48 11.96 -25.01
C VAL A 90 -8.20 10.52 -25.43
N ASP A 91 -7.58 10.34 -26.60
CA ASP A 91 -7.23 9.02 -27.11
C ASP A 91 -6.16 8.34 -26.23
N PRO A 92 -6.26 7.03 -25.95
CA PRO A 92 -5.26 6.31 -25.16
C PRO A 92 -3.82 6.41 -25.68
N VAL A 93 -3.63 6.56 -26.99
CA VAL A 93 -2.33 6.76 -27.63
C VAL A 93 -1.79 8.15 -27.31
N GLU A 94 -2.63 9.19 -27.40
CA GLU A 94 -2.26 10.58 -27.07
C GLU A 94 -1.87 10.73 -25.58
N ALA A 95 -2.55 9.99 -24.69
CA ALA A 95 -2.17 9.93 -23.28
C ALA A 95 -0.79 9.29 -23.05
N ILE A 96 -0.42 8.29 -23.84
CA ILE A 96 0.91 7.66 -23.78
C ILE A 96 1.97 8.61 -24.34
N ASP A 97 1.67 9.31 -25.42
CA ASP A 97 2.55 10.30 -26.03
C ASP A 97 2.82 11.46 -25.05
N LEU A 98 1.80 11.94 -24.32
CA LEU A 98 1.97 12.94 -23.25
C LEU A 98 2.95 12.48 -22.17
N VAL A 99 2.89 11.22 -21.77
CA VAL A 99 3.79 10.66 -20.75
C VAL A 99 5.21 10.52 -21.28
N ARG A 100 5.37 10.16 -22.56
CA ARG A 100 6.69 10.04 -23.20
C ARG A 100 7.34 11.39 -23.43
N ASP A 101 6.60 12.34 -23.99
CA ASP A 101 7.15 13.61 -24.46
C ASP A 101 7.21 14.67 -23.35
N HIS A 102 6.29 14.61 -22.39
CA HIS A 102 6.14 15.61 -21.33
C HIS A 102 5.88 15.00 -19.93
N PRO A 103 6.80 14.18 -19.39
CA PRO A 103 6.59 13.44 -18.14
C PRO A 103 6.36 14.33 -16.91
N ALA A 104 6.94 15.53 -16.87
CA ALA A 104 6.69 16.48 -15.79
C ALA A 104 5.27 17.04 -15.82
N ALA A 105 4.74 17.32 -17.02
CA ALA A 105 3.36 17.77 -17.21
C ALA A 105 2.37 16.64 -16.91
N ALA A 106 2.66 15.41 -17.36
CA ALA A 106 1.88 14.23 -17.01
C ALA A 106 1.78 14.02 -15.49
N ARG A 107 2.90 14.10 -14.76
CA ARG A 107 2.89 14.02 -13.29
C ARG A 107 2.11 15.16 -12.64
N ALA A 108 2.25 16.38 -13.15
CA ALA A 108 1.51 17.53 -12.64
C ALA A 108 0.00 17.38 -12.86
N LEU A 109 -0.42 16.86 -14.01
CA LEU A 109 -1.81 16.57 -14.33
C LEU A 109 -2.39 15.52 -13.38
N VAL A 110 -1.68 14.40 -13.19
CA VAL A 110 -2.09 13.35 -12.24
C VAL A 110 -2.17 13.90 -10.82
N ALA A 111 -1.18 14.68 -10.38
CA ALA A 111 -1.20 15.31 -9.06
C ALA A 111 -2.36 16.30 -8.89
N LEU A 112 -2.67 17.08 -9.93
CA LEU A 112 -3.80 18.02 -9.92
C LEU A 112 -5.13 17.27 -9.86
N HIS A 113 -5.29 16.22 -10.66
CA HIS A 113 -6.48 15.37 -10.65
C HIS A 113 -6.68 14.69 -9.29
N GLN A 114 -5.61 14.15 -8.70
CA GLN A 114 -5.64 13.60 -7.34
C GLN A 114 -6.08 14.66 -6.32
N ARG A 115 -5.49 15.87 -6.36
CA ARG A 115 -5.88 16.99 -5.48
C ARG A 115 -7.33 17.43 -5.69
N TYR A 116 -7.81 17.46 -6.93
CA TYR A 116 -9.20 17.73 -7.25
C TYR A 116 -10.12 16.69 -6.61
N ARG A 117 -9.81 15.40 -6.79
CA ARG A 117 -10.55 14.31 -6.19
C ARG A 117 -10.52 14.35 -4.66
N ASP A 118 -9.38 14.67 -4.08
CA ASP A 118 -9.22 14.83 -2.64
C ASP A 118 -10.04 16.01 -2.11
N ALA A 119 -10.03 17.15 -2.82
CA ALA A 119 -10.85 18.31 -2.49
C ALA A 119 -12.35 18.01 -2.61
N ALA A 120 -12.77 17.36 -3.70
CA ALA A 120 -14.16 16.95 -3.91
C ALA A 120 -14.64 15.97 -2.82
N ALA A 121 -13.79 15.02 -2.44
CA ALA A 121 -14.06 14.08 -1.36
C ALA A 121 -14.09 14.76 0.02
N ARG A 122 -13.21 15.73 0.29
CA ARG A 122 -13.21 16.54 1.53
C ARG A 122 -14.46 17.41 1.62
N VAL A 123 -14.87 18.06 0.55
CA VAL A 123 -16.13 18.81 0.46
C VAL A 123 -17.33 17.87 0.70
N ALA A 124 -17.29 16.67 0.12
CA ALA A 124 -18.32 15.66 0.35
C ALA A 124 -18.33 15.12 1.80
N ALA A 125 -17.19 15.09 2.48
CA ALA A 125 -17.02 14.67 3.88
C ALA A 125 -17.45 15.76 4.88
N LEU A 126 -17.16 17.04 4.58
CA LEU A 126 -17.64 18.20 5.34
C LEU A 126 -19.18 18.31 5.33
N ALA A 127 -19.83 17.75 4.32
CA ALA A 127 -21.28 17.64 4.23
C ALA A 127 -21.87 16.38 4.92
N GLY A 128 -21.12 15.70 5.80
CA GLY A 128 -21.55 14.59 6.65
C GLY A 128 -21.16 14.81 8.13
N PRO A 129 -21.69 14.01 9.08
CA PRO A 129 -21.38 14.20 10.50
C PRO A 129 -19.91 13.86 10.77
N ALA A 130 -19.09 14.87 11.07
CA ALA A 130 -17.66 14.75 11.35
C ALA A 130 -17.41 14.10 12.71
N GLY A 131 -16.58 13.05 12.75
CA GLY A 131 -16.21 12.32 13.97
C GLY A 131 -14.77 12.54 14.46
N LEU A 132 -13.98 13.42 13.82
CA LEU A 132 -12.62 13.74 14.25
C LEU A 132 -12.49 15.26 14.46
N PRO A 133 -11.86 15.70 15.57
CA PRO A 133 -11.58 17.11 15.78
C PRO A 133 -10.65 17.67 14.69
N PRO A 134 -10.84 18.93 14.26
CA PRO A 134 -10.02 19.56 13.22
C PRO A 134 -8.52 19.52 13.59
N GLY A 135 -7.67 19.14 12.64
CA GLY A 135 -6.20 19.01 12.78
C GLY A 135 -5.67 17.58 12.98
N MET A 136 -6.33 16.73 13.79
CA MET A 136 -5.85 15.35 13.99
C MET A 136 -6.08 14.43 12.78
N GLY A 137 -7.16 14.65 12.04
CA GLY A 137 -7.40 13.94 10.77
C GLY A 137 -6.28 14.22 9.75
N GLU A 138 -5.79 15.45 9.71
CA GLU A 138 -4.74 15.89 8.79
C GLU A 138 -3.38 15.27 9.13
N GLN A 139 -3.04 15.13 10.42
CA GLN A 139 -1.80 14.46 10.84
C GLN A 139 -1.80 12.96 10.53
N HIS A 140 -2.90 12.26 10.81
CA HIS A 140 -3.03 10.85 10.48
C HIS A 140 -2.98 10.62 8.96
N ASP A 141 -3.64 11.47 8.18
CA ASP A 141 -3.58 11.45 6.72
C ASP A 141 -2.16 11.71 6.20
N THR A 142 -1.43 12.65 6.80
CA THR A 142 -0.03 12.96 6.44
C THR A 142 0.88 11.76 6.70
N VAL A 143 0.75 11.09 7.85
CA VAL A 143 1.53 9.87 8.12
C VAL A 143 1.17 8.75 7.15
N ARG A 144 -0.11 8.54 6.84
CA ARG A 144 -0.53 7.58 5.81
C ARG A 144 0.15 7.88 4.47
N ASP A 145 0.11 9.14 4.04
CA ASP A 145 0.67 9.56 2.75
C ASP A 145 2.20 9.40 2.74
N PHE A 146 2.88 9.67 3.86
CA PHE A 146 4.30 9.38 4.05
C PHE A 146 4.63 7.88 3.86
N PHE A 147 3.88 6.98 4.50
CA PHE A 147 4.08 5.53 4.29
C PHE A 147 3.81 5.12 2.84
N TYR A 148 2.81 5.74 2.20
CA TYR A 148 2.47 5.49 0.80
C TYR A 148 3.56 5.92 -0.18
N GLU A 149 4.12 7.12 0.00
CA GLU A 149 5.20 7.65 -0.83
C GLU A 149 6.47 6.80 -0.75
N ASN A 150 6.66 6.09 0.36
CA ASN A 150 7.74 5.12 0.57
C ASN A 150 7.36 3.69 0.14
N TYR A 151 6.29 3.50 -0.64
CA TYR A 151 5.79 2.18 -1.08
C TYR A 151 5.58 1.20 0.08
N ASN A 152 5.24 1.75 1.26
CA ASN A 152 5.09 1.04 2.52
C ASN A 152 6.30 0.17 2.92
N HIS A 153 7.52 0.57 2.52
CA HIS A 153 8.75 -0.17 2.79
C HIS A 153 9.91 0.76 3.16
N PHE A 154 10.61 0.42 4.25
CA PHE A 154 11.76 1.16 4.76
C PHE A 154 12.97 0.24 4.87
N ASP A 155 13.76 0.14 3.81
CA ASP A 155 14.83 -0.86 3.67
C ASP A 155 15.87 -0.81 4.81
N ALA A 156 16.26 0.40 5.26
CA ALA A 156 17.21 0.56 6.36
C ALA A 156 16.69 -0.05 7.69
N LEU A 157 15.41 0.16 8.01
CA LEU A 157 14.80 -0.43 9.21
C LEU A 157 14.59 -1.94 9.05
N ASP A 158 14.19 -2.37 7.86
CA ASP A 158 13.97 -3.80 7.56
C ASP A 158 15.27 -4.59 7.69
N THR A 159 16.36 -4.07 7.12
CA THR A 159 17.70 -4.65 7.19
C THR A 159 18.22 -4.66 8.63
N ALA A 160 18.06 -3.57 9.38
CA ALA A 160 18.46 -3.53 10.79
C ALA A 160 17.70 -4.56 11.64
N ALA A 161 16.39 -4.69 11.42
CA ALA A 161 15.56 -5.66 12.12
C ALA A 161 15.93 -7.11 11.74
N GLU A 162 16.16 -7.38 10.45
CA GLU A 162 16.55 -8.70 9.94
C GLU A 162 17.92 -9.14 10.49
N HIS A 163 18.90 -8.24 10.56
CA HIS A 163 20.20 -8.52 11.17
C HIS A 163 20.07 -8.87 12.65
N LEU A 164 19.30 -8.09 13.42
CA LEU A 164 19.13 -8.36 14.85
C LEU A 164 18.37 -9.67 15.10
N ALA A 165 17.36 -9.99 14.29
CA ALA A 165 16.65 -11.26 14.37
C ALA A 165 17.61 -12.44 14.20
N ALA A 166 18.55 -12.34 13.24
CA ALA A 166 19.56 -13.35 12.99
C ALA A 166 20.61 -13.44 14.12
N GLU A 167 21.08 -12.30 14.63
CA GLU A 167 22.03 -12.23 15.76
C GLU A 167 21.45 -12.92 17.00
N LEU A 168 20.20 -12.61 17.35
CA LEU A 168 19.51 -13.19 18.50
C LEU A 168 18.98 -14.60 18.26
N ARG A 169 19.05 -15.09 17.00
CA ARG A 169 18.48 -16.36 16.56
C ARG A 169 17.01 -16.49 17.01
N LEU A 170 16.23 -15.45 16.76
CA LEU A 170 14.83 -15.41 17.18
C LEU A 170 14.08 -16.61 16.61
N THR A 171 13.37 -17.31 17.48
CA THR A 171 12.50 -18.41 17.07
C THR A 171 11.11 -17.84 16.75
N PRO A 172 10.57 -18.02 15.53
CA PRO A 172 9.22 -17.61 15.18
C PRO A 172 8.18 -18.12 16.20
N GLY A 173 7.31 -17.22 16.65
CA GLY A 173 6.27 -17.52 17.65
C GLY A 173 6.73 -17.73 19.10
N ARG A 174 8.04 -17.62 19.37
CA ARG A 174 8.63 -17.72 20.72
C ARG A 174 9.75 -16.69 20.90
N ALA A 175 9.42 -15.42 20.76
CA ALA A 175 10.40 -14.34 20.72
C ALA A 175 10.41 -13.47 21.99
N ALA A 176 9.34 -13.47 22.79
CA ALA A 176 9.21 -12.52 23.89
C ALA A 176 10.29 -12.71 24.97
N GLU A 177 10.59 -13.95 25.34
CA GLU A 177 11.62 -14.25 26.34
C GLU A 177 13.01 -13.79 25.88
N THR A 178 13.40 -14.12 24.64
CA THR A 178 14.69 -13.73 24.07
C THR A 178 14.83 -12.21 23.97
N LEU A 179 13.78 -11.51 23.52
CA LEU A 179 13.77 -10.05 23.45
C LEU A 179 13.82 -9.41 24.84
N GLY A 180 13.12 -9.97 25.82
CA GLY A 180 13.17 -9.52 27.22
C GLY A 180 14.58 -9.68 27.82
N ALA A 181 15.21 -10.83 27.61
CA ALA A 181 16.59 -11.08 28.04
C ALA A 181 17.59 -10.14 27.36
N TYR A 182 17.39 -9.85 26.07
CA TYR A 182 18.23 -8.90 25.33
C TYR A 182 18.08 -7.47 25.86
N LEU A 183 16.85 -7.00 26.08
CA LEU A 183 16.58 -5.68 26.68
C LEU A 183 17.23 -5.52 28.06
N LEU A 184 17.21 -6.58 28.88
CA LEU A 184 17.88 -6.59 30.18
C LEU A 184 19.40 -6.50 30.04
N ARG A 185 20.00 -7.34 29.19
CA ARG A 185 21.46 -7.39 29.00
C ARG A 185 22.02 -6.10 28.39
N GLN A 186 21.36 -5.59 27.34
CA GLN A 186 21.92 -4.50 26.55
C GLN A 186 21.54 -3.12 27.09
N PHE A 187 20.33 -2.96 27.63
CA PHE A 187 19.80 -1.66 28.07
C PHE A 187 19.55 -1.59 29.57
N GLY A 188 19.71 -2.69 30.31
CA GLY A 188 19.36 -2.75 31.73
C GLY A 188 17.86 -2.64 31.99
N ILE A 189 17.03 -2.96 31.00
CA ILE A 189 15.57 -2.81 31.09
C ILE A 189 14.94 -4.10 31.58
N ARG A 190 14.18 -4.00 32.67
CA ARG A 190 13.40 -5.13 33.20
C ARG A 190 11.99 -5.11 32.61
N VAL A 191 11.50 -6.29 32.25
CA VAL A 191 10.10 -6.47 31.82
C VAL A 191 9.25 -6.86 33.01
N ALA A 192 8.14 -6.18 33.21
CA ALA A 192 7.17 -6.45 34.27
C ALA A 192 5.75 -6.53 33.70
N ASP A 193 4.81 -7.00 34.50
CA ASP A 193 3.39 -6.93 34.16
C ASP A 193 2.76 -5.65 34.70
N LEU A 194 1.83 -5.09 33.93
CA LEU A 194 1.02 -3.95 34.33
C LEU A 194 0.04 -4.35 35.42
N ALA A 195 -0.25 -3.40 36.31
CA ALA A 195 -1.32 -3.55 37.28
C ALA A 195 -2.68 -3.75 36.56
N PRO A 196 -3.54 -4.65 37.05
CA PRO A 196 -4.89 -4.84 36.52
C PRO A 196 -5.66 -3.51 36.51
N GLY A 197 -6.42 -3.25 35.43
CA GLY A 197 -7.29 -2.07 35.34
C GLY A 197 -6.62 -0.74 35.04
N SER A 198 -5.31 -0.72 34.74
CA SER A 198 -4.58 0.52 34.38
C SER A 198 -5.07 1.20 33.09
N GLY A 199 -5.82 0.50 32.23
CA GLY A 199 -6.24 0.99 30.91
C GLY A 199 -5.11 1.04 29.88
N GLU A 200 -3.85 0.97 30.32
CA GLU A 200 -2.66 0.87 29.49
C GLU A 200 -2.39 -0.59 29.11
N THR A 201 -1.75 -0.78 27.97
CA THR A 201 -1.33 -2.12 27.53
C THR A 201 0.20 -2.27 27.44
N ARG A 202 0.92 -1.14 27.45
CA ARG A 202 2.39 -1.03 27.53
C ARG A 202 2.76 0.30 28.16
N ARG A 203 3.73 0.30 29.08
CA ARG A 203 4.32 1.52 29.65
C ARG A 203 5.80 1.33 29.88
N PHE A 204 6.61 2.27 29.39
CA PHE A 204 8.05 2.30 29.67
C PHE A 204 8.36 3.47 30.59
N ASP A 205 9.03 3.18 31.70
CA ASP A 205 9.56 4.20 32.60
C ASP A 205 11.08 4.32 32.40
N PRO A 206 11.58 5.45 31.83
CA PRO A 206 12.99 5.64 31.58
C PRO A 206 13.81 5.85 32.86
N GLN A 207 13.20 6.30 33.96
CA GLN A 207 13.90 6.53 35.23
C GLN A 207 14.19 5.21 35.94
N THR A 208 13.18 4.34 36.04
CA THR A 208 13.31 3.03 36.72
C THR A 208 13.77 1.92 35.78
N ARG A 209 13.81 2.18 34.46
CA ARG A 209 14.13 1.22 33.38
C ARG A 209 13.24 -0.01 33.44
N VAL A 210 11.95 0.20 33.65
CA VAL A 210 10.94 -0.87 33.65
C VAL A 210 10.01 -0.71 32.46
N LEU A 211 9.87 -1.77 31.68
CA LEU A 211 8.87 -1.90 30.63
C LEU A 211 7.75 -2.82 31.13
N SER A 212 6.62 -2.22 31.47
CA SER A 212 5.43 -2.95 31.93
C SER A 212 4.50 -3.26 30.78
N LEU A 213 4.06 -4.52 30.67
CA LEU A 213 3.18 -5.01 29.60
C LEU A 213 1.89 -5.59 30.17
N SER A 214 0.82 -5.63 29.38
CA SER A 214 -0.40 -6.33 29.79
C SER A 214 -0.12 -7.81 30.05
N ALA A 215 -0.52 -8.32 31.22
CA ALA A 215 -0.46 -9.74 31.57
C ALA A 215 -1.30 -10.61 30.61
N ASN A 216 -2.27 -9.99 29.92
CA ASN A 216 -3.18 -10.63 28.98
C ASN A 216 -2.60 -10.78 27.56
N TYR A 217 -1.36 -10.41 27.32
CA TYR A 217 -0.77 -10.59 26.00
C TYR A 217 -0.36 -12.04 25.74
N THR A 218 -0.59 -12.50 24.50
CA THR A 218 0.07 -13.69 23.97
C THR A 218 1.58 -13.45 23.83
N ASP A 219 2.38 -14.51 23.61
CA ASP A 219 3.83 -14.35 23.35
C ASP A 219 4.09 -13.37 22.21
N GLY A 220 3.44 -13.55 21.05
CA GLY A 220 3.60 -12.64 19.92
C GLY A 220 3.22 -11.19 20.21
N GLN A 221 2.18 -10.96 21.01
CA GLN A 221 1.81 -9.60 21.42
C GLN A 221 2.87 -9.00 22.36
N ARG A 222 3.40 -9.77 23.32
CA ARG A 222 4.50 -9.33 24.18
C ARG A 222 5.74 -9.04 23.34
N ALA A 223 6.12 -9.95 22.47
CA ALA A 223 7.25 -9.83 21.56
C ALA A 223 7.14 -8.57 20.70
N PHE A 224 5.95 -8.26 20.17
CA PHE A 224 5.73 -7.05 19.36
C PHE A 224 5.95 -5.79 20.19
N GLN A 225 5.43 -5.73 21.42
CA GLN A 225 5.62 -4.58 22.29
C GLN A 225 7.07 -4.39 22.75
N LEU A 226 7.79 -5.49 22.99
CA LEU A 226 9.22 -5.51 23.30
C LEU A 226 10.04 -5.02 22.10
N ALA A 227 9.76 -5.55 20.91
CA ALA A 227 10.41 -5.17 19.66
C ALA A 227 10.17 -3.69 19.32
N THR A 228 8.97 -3.16 19.55
CA THR A 228 8.67 -1.73 19.37
C THR A 228 9.52 -0.86 20.30
N GLN A 229 9.58 -1.20 21.60
CA GLN A 229 10.43 -0.45 22.53
C GLN A 229 11.92 -0.56 22.16
N LEU A 230 12.35 -1.74 21.72
CA LEU A 230 13.71 -1.98 21.27
C LEU A 230 14.06 -1.12 20.05
N GLY A 231 13.16 -1.00 19.07
CA GLY A 231 13.34 -0.13 17.91
C GLY A 231 13.60 1.33 18.32
N PHE A 232 12.82 1.87 19.27
CA PHE A 232 13.04 3.22 19.76
C PHE A 232 14.38 3.42 20.48
N LEU A 233 14.88 2.39 21.16
CA LEU A 233 16.13 2.46 21.94
C LEU A 233 17.36 2.25 21.06
N ALA A 234 17.32 1.25 20.18
CA ALA A 234 18.45 0.85 19.35
C ALA A 234 18.57 1.67 18.06
N HIS A 235 17.45 2.13 17.52
CA HIS A 235 17.38 2.81 16.22
C HIS A 235 16.62 4.15 16.29
N GLY A 236 16.60 4.78 17.48
CA GLY A 236 15.87 6.03 17.70
C GLY A 236 16.27 7.16 16.77
N GLU A 237 17.55 7.28 16.43
CA GLU A 237 18.10 8.26 15.49
C GLU A 237 17.66 7.97 14.05
N LEU A 238 17.83 6.74 13.56
CA LEU A 238 17.36 6.31 12.24
C LEU A 238 15.84 6.50 12.09
N ILE A 239 15.07 6.16 13.12
CA ILE A 239 13.62 6.39 13.14
C ILE A 239 13.31 7.90 13.11
N SER A 240 14.11 8.76 13.77
CA SER A 240 13.94 10.22 13.69
C SER A 240 14.20 10.75 12.28
N GLU A 241 15.29 10.30 11.66
CA GLU A 241 15.71 10.71 10.32
C GLU A 241 14.63 10.35 9.29
N LEU A 242 14.14 9.11 9.31
CA LEU A 242 13.08 8.67 8.40
C LEU A 242 11.76 9.42 8.68
N ALA A 243 11.40 9.60 9.96
CA ALA A 243 10.16 10.29 10.32
C ALA A 243 10.14 11.77 9.93
N ALA A 244 11.31 12.41 9.75
CA ALA A 244 11.39 13.80 9.32
C ALA A 244 10.71 14.03 7.95
N GLY A 245 10.63 12.99 7.11
CA GLY A 245 9.89 13.04 5.84
C GLY A 245 8.38 13.29 6.00
N ALA A 246 7.81 13.05 7.20
CA ALA A 246 6.40 13.33 7.49
C ALA A 246 6.14 14.77 7.99
N GLY A 247 7.17 15.63 8.02
CA GLY A 247 7.04 17.05 8.40
C GLY A 247 6.48 17.25 9.80
N GLU A 248 5.40 18.04 9.91
CA GLU A 248 4.71 18.34 11.18
C GLU A 248 4.13 17.10 11.87
N SER A 249 4.02 15.96 11.16
CA SER A 249 3.53 14.69 11.71
C SER A 249 4.64 13.70 12.07
N ALA A 250 5.90 14.18 12.16
CA ALA A 250 7.06 13.33 12.45
C ALA A 250 6.91 12.51 13.74
N GLU A 251 6.38 13.07 14.83
CA GLU A 251 6.20 12.33 16.08
C GLU A 251 5.26 11.13 15.93
N LEU A 252 4.17 11.29 15.18
CA LEU A 252 3.24 10.21 14.88
C LEU A 252 3.87 9.19 13.91
N ALA A 253 4.64 9.66 12.92
CA ALA A 253 5.38 8.80 12.02
C ALA A 253 6.43 7.94 12.77
N ARG A 254 7.09 8.49 13.80
CA ARG A 254 8.01 7.72 14.67
C ARG A 254 7.30 6.52 15.30
N ILE A 255 6.08 6.70 15.81
CA ILE A 255 5.29 5.60 16.38
C ILE A 255 4.97 4.52 15.33
N GLY A 256 4.60 4.95 14.12
CA GLY A 256 4.38 4.07 12.97
C GLY A 256 5.63 3.27 12.60
N LEU A 257 6.79 3.93 12.51
CA LEU A 257 8.08 3.32 12.18
C LEU A 257 8.59 2.37 13.28
N GLY A 258 8.33 2.67 14.56
CA GLY A 258 8.60 1.74 15.65
C GLY A 258 7.77 0.46 15.53
N SER A 259 6.50 0.60 15.14
CA SER A 259 5.62 -0.56 14.87
C SER A 259 6.05 -1.32 13.60
N TYR A 260 6.51 -0.62 12.57
CA TYR A 260 7.10 -1.21 11.36
C TYR A 260 8.32 -2.07 11.72
N TYR A 261 9.25 -1.51 12.50
CA TYR A 261 10.44 -2.22 12.97
C TYR A 261 10.09 -3.47 13.76
N ALA A 262 9.09 -3.40 14.65
CA ALA A 262 8.62 -4.56 15.40
C ALA A 262 8.10 -5.68 14.48
N GLY A 263 7.33 -5.33 13.45
CA GLY A 263 6.89 -6.27 12.42
C GLY A 263 8.06 -6.90 11.67
N ALA A 264 9.03 -6.09 11.23
CA ALA A 264 10.20 -6.57 10.51
C ALA A 264 11.12 -7.47 11.36
N LEU A 265 11.23 -7.20 12.68
CA LEU A 265 12.06 -8.00 13.60
C LEU A 265 11.45 -9.37 13.87
N LEU A 266 10.13 -9.42 14.05
CA LEU A 266 9.42 -10.69 14.31
C LEU A 266 9.17 -11.51 13.05
N MET A 267 9.15 -10.85 11.89
CA MET A 267 8.95 -11.46 10.57
C MET A 267 10.08 -10.99 9.62
N PRO A 268 11.32 -11.51 9.80
CA PRO A 268 12.48 -11.09 9.00
C PRO A 268 12.23 -11.24 7.51
N TYR A 269 12.64 -10.24 6.73
CA TYR A 269 12.21 -10.08 5.34
C TYR A 269 12.41 -11.33 4.48
N GLY A 270 13.64 -11.86 4.43
CA GLY A 270 14.01 -12.97 3.57
C GLY A 270 13.27 -14.26 3.92
N ASP A 271 13.17 -14.58 5.21
CA ASP A 271 12.47 -15.77 5.71
C ASP A 271 10.95 -15.65 5.53
N PHE A 272 10.37 -14.50 5.89
CA PHE A 272 8.94 -14.24 5.74
C PHE A 272 8.52 -14.21 4.27
N HIS A 273 9.31 -13.59 3.38
CA HIS A 273 9.07 -13.62 1.93
C HIS A 273 9.05 -15.04 1.39
N ALA A 274 10.11 -15.81 1.67
CA ALA A 274 10.24 -17.20 1.21
C ALA A 274 9.04 -18.05 1.64
N THR A 275 8.67 -17.91 2.92
CA THR A 275 7.56 -18.64 3.53
C THR A 275 6.22 -18.21 2.91
N ALA A 276 6.01 -16.91 2.66
CA ALA A 276 4.81 -16.42 2.02
C ALA A 276 4.64 -16.97 0.59
N GLU A 277 5.72 -17.00 -0.21
CA GLU A 277 5.68 -17.63 -1.54
C GLU A 277 5.36 -19.13 -1.44
N GLN A 278 6.05 -19.85 -0.56
CA GLN A 278 5.87 -21.29 -0.38
C GLN A 278 4.44 -21.65 0.03
N LEU A 279 3.85 -20.88 0.94
CA LEU A 279 2.50 -21.08 1.44
C LEU A 279 1.43 -20.45 0.55
N ARG A 280 1.79 -19.95 -0.64
CA ARG A 280 0.87 -19.24 -1.55
C ARG A 280 0.07 -18.16 -0.81
N TYR A 281 0.76 -17.39 0.02
CA TYR A 281 0.20 -16.27 0.78
C TYR A 281 -0.95 -16.64 1.74
N ASP A 282 -1.01 -17.87 2.25
CA ASP A 282 -1.94 -18.24 3.32
C ASP A 282 -1.64 -17.46 4.61
N VAL A 283 -2.47 -16.48 4.91
CA VAL A 283 -2.30 -15.55 6.04
C VAL A 283 -2.48 -16.27 7.37
N GLU A 284 -3.33 -17.29 7.47
CA GLU A 284 -3.53 -18.00 8.74
C GLU A 284 -2.33 -18.90 9.06
N LEU A 285 -1.77 -19.57 8.05
CA LEU A 285 -0.55 -20.36 8.23
C LEU A 285 0.66 -19.47 8.53
N LEU A 286 0.78 -18.31 7.87
CA LEU A 286 1.80 -17.32 8.18
C LEU A 286 1.66 -16.81 9.62
N ALA A 287 0.47 -16.37 10.02
CA ALA A 287 0.20 -15.90 11.37
C ALA A 287 0.54 -16.97 12.42
N GLY A 288 0.13 -18.22 12.17
CA GLY A 288 0.44 -19.36 13.04
C GLY A 288 1.94 -19.63 13.15
N ARG A 289 2.66 -19.64 12.02
CA ARG A 289 4.12 -19.93 11.99
C ARG A 289 4.95 -18.88 12.72
N TYR A 290 4.62 -17.60 12.56
CA TYR A 290 5.34 -16.51 13.24
C TYR A 290 4.77 -16.18 14.63
N GLY A 291 3.67 -16.83 15.03
CA GLY A 291 2.97 -16.59 16.29
C GLY A 291 2.45 -15.15 16.44
N VAL A 292 2.09 -14.52 15.32
CA VAL A 292 1.57 -13.14 15.25
C VAL A 292 0.07 -13.15 14.99
N SER A 293 -0.59 -11.99 15.15
CA SER A 293 -2.00 -11.88 14.78
C SER A 293 -2.20 -11.89 13.27
N PHE A 294 -3.43 -12.22 12.83
CA PHE A 294 -3.84 -12.09 11.42
C PHE A 294 -3.57 -10.67 10.89
N GLU A 295 -3.88 -9.63 11.68
CA GLU A 295 -3.60 -8.24 11.31
C GLU A 295 -2.10 -7.99 11.10
N ALA A 296 -1.24 -8.50 11.98
CA ALA A 296 0.20 -8.31 11.89
C ALA A 296 0.79 -9.03 10.66
N ALA A 297 0.31 -10.23 10.33
CA ALA A 297 0.72 -10.94 9.11
C ALA A 297 0.30 -10.17 7.84
N CYS A 298 -0.95 -9.68 7.78
CA CYS A 298 -1.41 -8.83 6.66
C CYS A 298 -0.60 -7.54 6.54
N HIS A 299 -0.31 -6.88 7.67
CA HIS A 299 0.53 -5.68 7.72
C HIS A 299 1.89 -5.97 7.12
N ARG A 300 2.58 -7.04 7.56
CA ARG A 300 3.88 -7.41 7.02
C ARG A 300 3.83 -7.73 5.53
N LEU A 301 2.84 -8.49 5.06
CA LEU A 301 2.65 -8.78 3.64
C LEU A 301 2.56 -7.50 2.79
N SER A 302 1.94 -6.45 3.30
CA SER A 302 1.85 -5.15 2.60
C SER A 302 3.15 -4.35 2.57
N THR A 303 4.20 -4.76 3.28
CA THR A 303 5.52 -4.10 3.31
C THR A 303 6.57 -4.77 2.42
N MET A 304 6.21 -5.86 1.72
CA MET A 304 7.16 -6.72 1.00
C MET A 304 7.63 -6.11 -0.34
N GLN A 305 8.25 -4.92 -0.30
CA GLN A 305 8.66 -4.15 -1.49
C GLN A 305 10.17 -3.88 -1.62
N ARG A 306 11.03 -4.67 -0.97
CA ARG A 306 12.48 -4.65 -1.16
C ARG A 306 12.79 -4.86 -2.66
N PRO A 307 13.53 -3.94 -3.33
CA PRO A 307 13.71 -3.99 -4.78
C PRO A 307 14.25 -5.32 -5.31
N THR A 308 15.15 -5.97 -4.57
CA THR A 308 15.78 -7.23 -4.97
C THR A 308 14.88 -8.45 -4.78
N ARG A 309 13.77 -8.34 -4.05
CA ARG A 309 12.94 -9.48 -3.65
C ARG A 309 11.49 -9.10 -3.32
N ARG A 310 10.77 -8.58 -4.30
CA ARG A 310 9.38 -8.12 -4.10
C ARG A 310 8.41 -9.29 -3.89
N GLY A 311 7.44 -9.10 -3.00
CA GLY A 311 6.26 -9.95 -2.86
C GLY A 311 5.10 -9.50 -3.76
N VAL A 312 3.91 -10.08 -3.56
CA VAL A 312 2.68 -9.52 -4.14
C VAL A 312 2.46 -8.10 -3.60
N PRO A 313 2.21 -7.10 -4.46
CA PRO A 313 1.90 -5.75 -4.01
C PRO A 313 0.50 -5.70 -3.42
N PHE A 314 0.44 -5.65 -2.08
CA PHE A 314 -0.82 -5.59 -1.36
C PHE A 314 -1.20 -4.18 -0.92
N SER A 315 -2.51 -3.94 -0.93
CA SER A 315 -3.20 -2.91 -0.16
C SER A 315 -3.84 -3.53 1.07
N PHE A 316 -3.52 -2.97 2.22
CA PHE A 316 -4.02 -3.34 3.54
C PHE A 316 -4.96 -2.26 4.07
N LEU A 317 -6.13 -2.67 4.56
CA LEU A 317 -7.09 -1.78 5.20
C LEU A 317 -7.65 -2.37 6.48
N ARG A 318 -8.01 -1.50 7.42
CA ARG A 318 -8.77 -1.86 8.61
C ARG A 318 -9.95 -0.93 8.80
N VAL A 319 -11.15 -1.50 8.92
CA VAL A 319 -12.41 -0.76 9.07
C VAL A 319 -13.18 -1.25 10.29
N ASP A 320 -14.01 -0.39 10.89
CA ASP A 320 -15.00 -0.80 11.87
C ASP A 320 -16.40 -1.05 11.24
N ARG A 321 -17.37 -1.44 12.06
CA ARG A 321 -18.74 -1.72 11.60
C ARG A 321 -19.48 -0.50 11.05
N ALA A 322 -19.05 0.71 11.42
CA ALA A 322 -19.65 1.96 10.97
C ALA A 322 -19.02 2.46 9.66
N GLY A 323 -17.97 1.80 9.17
CA GLY A 323 -17.25 2.22 7.97
C GLY A 323 -16.10 3.17 8.21
N ASN A 324 -15.71 3.40 9.47
CA ASN A 324 -14.53 4.20 9.77
C ASN A 324 -13.28 3.40 9.47
N ILE A 325 -12.51 3.85 8.48
CA ILE A 325 -11.25 3.22 8.09
C ILE A 325 -10.13 3.78 8.97
N SER A 326 -9.61 2.94 9.86
CA SER A 326 -8.61 3.31 10.87
C SER A 326 -7.17 3.01 10.45
N LYS A 327 -6.95 2.23 9.40
CA LYS A 327 -5.63 2.00 8.79
C LYS A 327 -5.75 1.81 7.29
N ARG A 328 -4.80 2.40 6.55
CA ARG A 328 -4.58 2.21 5.11
C ARG A 328 -3.10 2.14 4.85
N GLN A 329 -2.67 1.10 4.16
CA GLN A 329 -1.28 0.97 3.73
C GLN A 329 -1.28 0.26 2.38
N SER A 330 -0.52 0.78 1.44
CA SER A 330 -0.47 0.19 0.10
C SER A 330 0.95 0.19 -0.41
N ALA A 331 1.34 -0.94 -1.00
CA ALA A 331 2.57 -1.08 -1.77
C ALA A 331 2.47 -0.49 -3.20
N THR A 332 1.24 -0.28 -3.69
CA THR A 332 0.95 0.17 -5.06
C THR A 332 -0.17 1.20 -5.10
N ASP A 333 -0.29 1.87 -6.24
CA ASP A 333 -1.41 2.74 -6.55
C ASP A 333 -2.71 1.91 -6.58
N PHE A 334 -3.56 2.18 -5.58
CA PHE A 334 -4.86 1.54 -5.41
C PHE A 334 -5.89 2.61 -5.12
N HIS A 335 -7.10 2.47 -5.67
CA HIS A 335 -8.16 3.48 -5.59
C HIS A 335 -8.48 3.92 -4.16
N PHE A 336 -8.31 3.04 -3.17
CA PHE A 336 -8.60 3.33 -1.77
C PHE A 336 -7.36 3.65 -0.93
N SER A 337 -6.21 3.94 -1.56
CA SER A 337 -4.97 4.25 -0.84
C SER A 337 -5.05 5.56 -0.06
N ARG A 338 -5.83 6.55 -0.52
CA ARG A 338 -5.98 7.85 0.16
C ARG A 338 -7.39 8.12 0.67
N LEU A 339 -8.42 7.94 -0.16
CA LEU A 339 -9.82 8.26 0.18
C LEU A 339 -10.80 7.20 -0.32
N GLY A 340 -12.09 7.35 0.01
CA GLY A 340 -13.15 6.40 -0.34
C GLY A 340 -13.14 5.15 0.55
N GLY A 341 -13.86 4.11 0.14
CA GLY A 341 -13.85 2.80 0.82
C GLY A 341 -15.19 2.42 1.38
N THR A 342 -16.22 3.24 1.17
CA THR A 342 -17.54 3.13 1.82
C THR A 342 -18.59 2.47 0.93
N CYS A 343 -18.17 1.74 -0.11
CA CYS A 343 -19.09 0.98 -0.94
C CYS A 343 -19.56 -0.26 -0.17
N PRO A 344 -20.86 -0.40 0.13
CA PRO A 344 -21.38 -1.52 0.90
C PRO A 344 -21.31 -2.87 0.15
N LEU A 345 -21.10 -2.84 -1.17
CA LEU A 345 -20.88 -4.06 -1.98
C LEU A 345 -19.44 -4.60 -1.86
N TRP A 346 -18.55 -3.88 -1.17
CA TRP A 346 -17.19 -4.32 -0.96
C TRP A 346 -17.09 -5.32 0.19
N ILE A 347 -16.37 -6.43 -0.05
CA ILE A 347 -16.32 -7.61 0.84
C ILE A 347 -15.88 -7.32 2.27
N ILE A 348 -15.11 -6.24 2.50
CA ILE A 348 -14.68 -5.86 3.85
C ILE A 348 -15.86 -5.63 4.80
N TYR A 349 -17.00 -5.16 4.29
CA TYR A 349 -18.22 -4.94 5.07
C TYR A 349 -19.00 -6.22 5.32
N GLU A 350 -18.98 -7.14 4.36
CA GLU A 350 -19.60 -8.46 4.51
C GLU A 350 -18.89 -9.31 5.57
N ALA A 351 -17.60 -9.08 5.83
CA ALA A 351 -16.84 -9.77 6.85
C ALA A 351 -17.53 -9.70 8.24
N PHE A 352 -18.19 -8.59 8.58
CA PHE A 352 -18.92 -8.45 9.85
C PHE A 352 -20.14 -9.35 9.99
N SER A 353 -20.67 -9.87 8.88
CA SER A 353 -21.76 -10.84 8.82
C SER A 353 -21.27 -12.29 8.95
N SER A 354 -19.95 -12.53 8.77
CA SER A 354 -19.31 -13.84 8.95
C SER A 354 -18.07 -13.74 9.86
N PRO A 355 -18.23 -13.42 11.16
CA PRO A 355 -17.10 -13.17 12.04
C PRO A 355 -16.09 -14.33 12.08
N GLY A 356 -14.81 -14.00 11.96
CA GLY A 356 -13.69 -14.92 12.04
C GLY A 356 -13.45 -15.76 10.76
N ARG A 357 -14.36 -15.74 9.78
CA ARG A 357 -14.17 -16.39 8.47
C ARG A 357 -13.47 -15.45 7.49
N ILE A 358 -12.60 -16.01 6.65
CA ILE A 358 -12.02 -15.30 5.51
C ILE A 358 -13.04 -15.33 4.38
N LEU A 359 -13.37 -14.15 3.87
CA LEU A 359 -14.19 -13.96 2.67
C LEU A 359 -13.31 -13.43 1.55
N THR A 360 -13.66 -13.76 0.31
CA THR A 360 -12.90 -13.37 -0.89
C THR A 360 -13.81 -12.73 -1.92
N GLN A 361 -13.29 -11.78 -2.69
CA GLN A 361 -14.04 -11.12 -3.76
C GLN A 361 -13.11 -10.71 -4.90
N VAL A 362 -13.52 -10.99 -6.14
CA VAL A 362 -13.02 -10.28 -7.31
C VAL A 362 -13.87 -9.02 -7.46
N ALA A 363 -13.25 -7.85 -7.37
CA ALA A 363 -13.95 -6.57 -7.40
C ALA A 363 -13.48 -5.73 -8.60
N GLU A 364 -14.42 -5.08 -9.27
CA GLU A 364 -14.15 -4.18 -10.39
C GLU A 364 -14.49 -2.74 -10.02
N MET A 365 -13.53 -1.84 -10.23
CA MET A 365 -13.69 -0.40 -10.02
C MET A 365 -14.36 0.28 -11.21
N PRO A 366 -14.91 1.49 -11.08
CA PRO A 366 -15.58 2.19 -12.19
C PRO A 366 -14.69 2.40 -13.43
N ASP A 367 -13.37 2.46 -13.26
CA ASP A 367 -12.39 2.57 -14.35
C ASP A 367 -12.04 1.21 -15.02
N GLY A 368 -12.73 0.14 -14.64
CA GLY A 368 -12.53 -1.22 -15.17
C GLY A 368 -11.36 -1.99 -14.57
N LYS A 369 -10.55 -1.38 -13.69
CA LYS A 369 -9.47 -2.11 -13.01
C LYS A 369 -10.07 -3.14 -12.05
N ARG A 370 -9.49 -4.35 -12.06
CA ARG A 370 -9.95 -5.49 -11.26
C ARG A 370 -8.93 -5.85 -10.19
N TYR A 371 -9.45 -6.15 -9.01
CA TYR A 371 -8.68 -6.48 -7.82
C TYR A 371 -9.22 -7.74 -7.18
N PHE A 372 -8.32 -8.52 -6.57
CA PHE A 372 -8.68 -9.62 -5.70
C PHE A 372 -8.56 -9.18 -4.24
N TRP A 373 -9.62 -9.37 -3.47
CA TRP A 373 -9.71 -9.00 -2.06
C TRP A 373 -9.94 -10.23 -1.20
N LEU A 374 -9.29 -10.26 -0.05
CA LEU A 374 -9.68 -11.09 1.09
C LEU A 374 -10.00 -10.19 2.29
N ALA A 375 -10.97 -10.59 3.12
CA ALA A 375 -11.32 -9.87 4.33
C ALA A 375 -11.72 -10.82 5.47
N ARG A 376 -11.43 -10.41 6.71
CA ARG A 376 -11.75 -11.15 7.93
C ARG A 376 -11.94 -10.19 9.11
N THR A 377 -12.86 -10.50 10.02
CA THR A 377 -12.95 -9.75 11.28
C THR A 377 -11.86 -10.14 12.27
N ILE A 378 -11.43 -9.18 13.08
CA ILE A 378 -10.53 -9.34 14.21
C ILE A 378 -11.14 -8.67 15.45
N GLU A 379 -10.75 -9.15 16.63
CA GLU A 379 -11.15 -8.58 17.91
C GLU A 379 -9.92 -8.15 18.72
N HIS A 380 -10.02 -7.00 19.38
CA HIS A 380 -9.04 -6.56 20.38
C HIS A 380 -9.71 -6.31 21.74
N GLY A 381 -8.94 -6.56 22.80
CA GLY A 381 -9.40 -6.39 24.19
C GLY A 381 -10.26 -7.56 24.67
N GLY A 382 -11.20 -7.28 25.57
CA GLY A 382 -12.27 -8.23 25.89
C GLY A 382 -11.94 -9.44 26.76
N ARG A 383 -10.77 -9.50 27.40
CA ARG A 383 -10.42 -10.59 28.33
C ARG A 383 -11.12 -10.40 29.68
N GLY A 384 -12.43 -10.57 29.66
CA GLY A 384 -13.35 -10.40 30.77
C GLY A 384 -14.77 -10.16 30.26
N HIS A 385 -15.79 -10.67 30.95
CA HIS A 385 -17.20 -10.53 30.53
C HIS A 385 -17.64 -9.06 30.42
N HIS A 386 -17.11 -8.20 31.29
CA HIS A 386 -17.41 -6.76 31.32
C HIS A 386 -16.33 -5.89 30.69
N SER A 387 -15.30 -6.49 30.08
CA SER A 387 -14.22 -5.74 29.47
C SER A 387 -14.65 -5.22 28.09
N PRO A 388 -14.35 -3.96 27.74
CA PRO A 388 -14.65 -3.45 26.42
C PRO A 388 -13.96 -4.28 25.34
N ARG A 389 -14.69 -4.51 24.25
CA ARG A 389 -14.24 -5.21 23.05
C ARG A 389 -14.32 -4.27 21.88
N SER A 390 -13.31 -4.30 21.03
CA SER A 390 -13.34 -3.63 19.73
C SER A 390 -13.26 -4.66 18.63
N THR A 391 -14.10 -4.48 17.62
CA THR A 391 -14.21 -5.40 16.49
C THR A 391 -13.93 -4.61 15.22
N PHE A 392 -13.01 -5.12 14.42
CA PHE A 392 -12.63 -4.54 13.13
C PHE A 392 -12.69 -5.60 12.05
N ALA A 393 -12.76 -5.20 10.80
CA ALA A 393 -12.46 -6.05 9.65
C ALA A 393 -11.13 -5.59 9.04
N VAL A 394 -10.25 -6.56 8.77
CA VAL A 394 -9.01 -6.38 8.02
C VAL A 394 -9.25 -6.88 6.60
N ALA A 395 -8.81 -6.11 5.63
CA ALA A 395 -8.78 -6.52 4.23
C ALA A 395 -7.36 -6.44 3.67
N LEU A 396 -7.04 -7.41 2.81
CA LEU A 396 -5.81 -7.44 2.03
C LEU A 396 -6.20 -7.65 0.57
N GLY A 397 -5.70 -6.82 -0.33
CA GLY A 397 -6.05 -6.91 -1.75
C GLY A 397 -4.89 -6.58 -2.67
N CYS A 398 -4.95 -7.13 -3.86
CA CYS A 398 -3.94 -6.94 -4.91
C CYS A 398 -4.62 -6.83 -6.28
N GLU A 399 -3.91 -6.35 -7.29
CA GLU A 399 -4.40 -6.42 -8.66
C GLU A 399 -4.70 -7.87 -9.05
N LEU A 400 -5.77 -8.08 -9.83
CA LEU A 400 -6.24 -9.42 -10.20
C LEU A 400 -5.16 -10.28 -10.86
N ARG A 401 -4.21 -9.66 -11.60
CA ARG A 401 -3.07 -10.35 -12.21
C ARG A 401 -2.19 -11.12 -11.21
N HIS A 402 -2.20 -10.73 -9.94
CA HIS A 402 -1.43 -11.41 -8.88
C HIS A 402 -2.24 -12.46 -8.12
N ALA A 403 -3.56 -12.51 -8.31
CA ALA A 403 -4.46 -13.37 -7.52
C ALA A 403 -4.09 -14.85 -7.60
N HIS A 404 -3.63 -15.34 -8.76
CA HIS A 404 -3.23 -16.75 -8.97
C HIS A 404 -2.13 -17.23 -8.00
N ARG A 405 -1.36 -16.31 -7.42
CA ARG A 405 -0.31 -16.62 -6.43
C ARG A 405 -0.87 -16.89 -5.04
N LEU A 406 -2.12 -16.50 -4.77
CA LEU A 406 -2.78 -16.65 -3.48
C LEU A 406 -3.59 -17.94 -3.46
N VAL A 407 -3.47 -18.72 -2.39
CA VAL A 407 -4.30 -19.91 -2.13
C VAL A 407 -5.79 -19.59 -2.15
N TYR A 408 -6.15 -18.38 -1.73
CA TYR A 408 -7.53 -17.89 -1.67
C TYR A 408 -8.20 -17.72 -3.04
N SER A 409 -7.44 -17.82 -4.13
CA SER A 409 -7.98 -17.78 -5.49
C SER A 409 -8.41 -19.15 -6.02
N ASP A 410 -8.09 -20.24 -5.31
CA ASP A 410 -8.38 -21.60 -5.76
C ASP A 410 -9.89 -21.80 -5.93
N GLY A 411 -10.29 -22.32 -7.10
CA GLY A 411 -11.69 -22.56 -7.45
C GLY A 411 -12.48 -21.32 -7.88
N LEU A 412 -11.86 -20.13 -7.96
CA LEU A 412 -12.51 -18.92 -8.46
C LEU A 412 -12.28 -18.72 -9.96
N ALA A 413 -13.31 -18.27 -10.66
CA ALA A 413 -13.23 -17.91 -12.08
C ALA A 413 -12.60 -16.51 -12.25
N LEU A 414 -11.27 -16.42 -12.12
CA LEU A 414 -10.54 -15.14 -12.21
C LEU A 414 -10.66 -14.47 -13.59
N ASP A 415 -10.75 -15.27 -14.65
CA ASP A 415 -10.78 -14.78 -16.04
C ASP A 415 -12.19 -14.43 -16.54
N ASP A 416 -13.25 -14.77 -15.79
CA ASP A 416 -14.63 -14.45 -16.16
C ASP A 416 -14.99 -13.04 -15.67
N PRO A 417 -15.20 -12.05 -16.56
CA PRO A 417 -15.60 -10.70 -16.14
C PRO A 417 -16.91 -10.68 -15.34
N ARG A 418 -17.80 -11.66 -15.55
CA ARG A 418 -19.08 -11.77 -14.84
C ARG A 418 -18.92 -12.17 -13.38
N ALA A 419 -17.76 -12.73 -13.01
CA ALA A 419 -17.44 -13.07 -11.62
C ALA A 419 -16.98 -11.83 -10.82
N ALA A 420 -16.64 -10.73 -11.49
CA ALA A 420 -16.23 -9.50 -10.82
C ALA A 420 -17.44 -8.72 -10.30
N THR A 421 -17.46 -8.43 -9.00
CA THR A 421 -18.49 -7.59 -8.40
C THR A 421 -18.22 -6.12 -8.73
N PRO A 422 -19.15 -5.38 -9.37
CA PRO A 422 -18.97 -3.97 -9.66
C PRO A 422 -19.10 -3.15 -8.37
N ILE A 423 -17.97 -2.66 -7.85
CA ILE A 423 -17.91 -1.80 -6.67
C ILE A 423 -17.55 -0.36 -7.05
N GLY A 424 -17.48 0.53 -6.06
CA GLY A 424 -17.05 1.91 -6.26
C GLY A 424 -16.35 2.50 -5.05
N LEU A 425 -15.92 3.75 -5.16
CA LEU A 425 -15.21 4.45 -4.08
C LEU A 425 -16.11 4.93 -2.94
N GLY A 426 -17.40 5.09 -3.22
CA GLY A 426 -18.43 5.61 -2.32
C GLY A 426 -19.52 6.31 -3.13
N CYS A 427 -20.79 6.24 -2.71
CA CYS A 427 -21.93 6.59 -3.57
C CYS A 427 -21.85 8.01 -4.17
N ARG A 428 -21.41 9.01 -3.40
CA ARG A 428 -21.27 10.41 -3.87
C ARG A 428 -20.25 10.60 -4.99
N ILE A 429 -19.25 9.74 -5.09
CA ILE A 429 -18.13 9.86 -6.03
C ILE A 429 -18.02 8.65 -6.96
N CYS A 430 -19.10 7.85 -7.03
CA CYS A 430 -19.17 6.65 -7.85
C CYS A 430 -19.94 6.94 -9.13
N GLU A 431 -19.32 6.68 -10.27
CA GLU A 431 -19.86 6.96 -11.62
C GLU A 431 -20.83 5.89 -12.13
N ARG A 432 -20.91 4.71 -11.47
CA ARG A 432 -21.77 3.60 -11.93
C ARG A 432 -23.25 3.99 -11.95
N ARG A 433 -23.90 3.93 -13.11
CA ARG A 433 -25.29 4.42 -13.29
C ARG A 433 -26.35 3.35 -13.00
N ASP A 434 -25.95 2.10 -12.80
CA ASP A 434 -26.80 0.90 -12.71
C ASP A 434 -26.77 0.23 -11.33
N CYS A 435 -26.34 0.95 -10.28
CA CYS A 435 -26.20 0.39 -8.94
C CYS A 435 -27.49 0.45 -8.12
N ALA A 436 -28.17 -0.70 -7.94
CA ALA A 436 -29.35 -0.84 -7.08
C ALA A 436 -29.08 -0.55 -5.59
N GLN A 437 -27.83 -0.70 -5.15
CA GLN A 437 -27.41 -0.49 -3.75
C GLN A 437 -27.09 0.99 -3.43
N ARG A 438 -27.21 1.90 -4.40
CA ARG A 438 -26.77 3.29 -4.27
C ARG A 438 -27.51 4.04 -3.15
N ALA A 439 -26.75 4.50 -2.15
CA ALA A 439 -27.30 5.13 -0.96
C ALA A 439 -27.38 6.67 -1.03
N ARG A 440 -26.67 7.30 -1.98
CA ARG A 440 -26.65 8.75 -2.19
C ARG A 440 -26.57 9.07 -3.68
N PRO A 441 -27.16 10.20 -4.12
CA PRO A 441 -26.95 10.68 -5.47
C PRO A 441 -25.46 10.93 -5.73
N PRO A 442 -24.93 10.57 -6.91
CA PRO A 442 -23.58 10.94 -7.30
C PRO A 442 -23.48 12.47 -7.39
N ALA A 443 -22.29 13.01 -7.12
CA ALA A 443 -22.02 14.45 -7.20
C ALA A 443 -21.95 14.92 -8.66
N ALA A 444 -21.52 14.03 -9.57
CA ALA A 444 -21.56 14.22 -11.00
C ALA A 444 -22.88 13.67 -11.58
N GLY A 445 -23.36 14.30 -12.65
CA GLY A 445 -24.60 13.92 -13.34
C GLY A 445 -25.85 14.65 -12.82
N ARG A 446 -26.87 14.75 -13.68
CA ARG A 446 -28.17 15.34 -13.34
C ARG A 446 -29.14 14.24 -12.93
N LEU A 447 -29.73 14.36 -11.74
CA LEU A 447 -30.76 13.43 -11.27
C LEU A 447 -31.99 13.46 -12.18
N VAL A 448 -32.45 12.27 -12.55
CA VAL A 448 -33.71 12.06 -13.24
C VAL A 448 -34.79 11.94 -12.17
N VAL A 449 -35.63 12.97 -12.06
CA VAL A 449 -36.79 12.98 -11.18
C VAL A 449 -38.03 12.91 -12.06
N ASP A 450 -38.80 11.83 -11.92
CA ASP A 450 -40.02 11.60 -12.69
C ASP A 450 -41.06 10.92 -11.79
N GLU A 451 -42.15 11.63 -11.50
CA GLU A 451 -43.23 11.17 -10.63
C GLU A 451 -43.98 9.95 -11.21
N ASN A 452 -43.88 9.70 -12.52
CA ASN A 452 -44.52 8.59 -13.20
C ASN A 452 -43.60 7.37 -13.36
N ARG A 453 -42.36 7.42 -12.84
CA ARG A 453 -41.39 6.33 -12.95
C ARG A 453 -40.90 5.88 -11.58
N HIS A 454 -41.03 4.59 -11.32
CA HIS A 454 -40.38 3.92 -10.20
C HIS A 454 -39.32 2.96 -10.77
N THR A 455 -38.07 3.07 -10.32
CA THR A 455 -36.96 2.25 -10.83
C THR A 455 -36.26 1.52 -9.70
N VAL A 456 -35.63 0.39 -10.02
CA VAL A 456 -34.81 -0.39 -9.06
C VAL A 456 -33.52 0.36 -8.70
N ILE A 457 -33.10 1.33 -9.53
CA ILE A 457 -31.87 2.11 -9.33
C ILE A 457 -32.22 3.42 -8.61
N PRO A 458 -31.88 3.57 -7.32
CA PRO A 458 -32.10 4.84 -6.63
C PRO A 458 -31.17 5.91 -7.21
N TYR A 459 -31.65 7.16 -7.28
CA TYR A 459 -30.89 8.32 -7.77
C TYR A 459 -30.34 8.16 -9.20
N ALA A 460 -31.17 7.67 -10.13
CA ALA A 460 -30.80 7.57 -11.55
C ALA A 460 -30.35 8.94 -12.09
N VAL A 461 -29.28 8.93 -12.89
CA VAL A 461 -28.72 10.12 -13.54
C VAL A 461 -28.82 10.03 -15.06
N ASP A 462 -29.01 11.18 -15.69
CA ASP A 462 -29.16 11.32 -17.15
C ASP A 462 -27.85 10.98 -17.89
N GLN A 463 -27.96 10.39 -19.08
CA GLN A 463 -26.82 10.17 -19.98
C GLN A 463 -26.71 11.40 -20.88
N ARG A 464 -25.80 12.33 -20.58
CA ARG A 464 -25.40 13.34 -21.58
C ARG A 464 -24.23 12.83 -22.39
#